data_AF-A0AA95Z822-F1
#
_entry.id   AF-A0AA95Z822-F1
#
_cell.length_a   1.000
_cell.length_b   1.000
_cell.length_c   1.000
_cell.angle_alpha   90.00
_cell.angle_beta   90.00
_cell.angle_gamma   90.00
#
_symmetry.space_group_name_H-M   'P 1'
#
loop_
_entity.id
_entity.type
_entity.pdbx_description
1 polymer ?
#
loop_
_entity_poly.entity_id
_entity_poly.type
_entity_poly.pdbx_seq_one_letter_code
_entity_poly.pdbx_strand_id
1 'polypeptide(L)'
;KIPFHPYFSYKDIVGFLVLIMILTILTLLEPYMLGDPDNFTPANPLVTPVHIQPEWYFLFAYAILRSIPNKLGGVIALVLSIAILLILPFSDNSKFRGIQFYPINQFLFWSLLVVVILLTWIGARPVEDPYILVGQILT
;
A
#
# COMPACT_ATOMS: atom_id res chain seq x y z
N LYS A 1 26.50 -15.60 16.13
CA LYS A 1 25.30 -15.09 16.85
C LYS A 1 25.80 -14.15 17.94
N ILE A 2 25.22 -12.95 18.02
CA ILE A 2 25.50 -11.99 19.10
C ILE A 2 24.32 -12.00 20.09
N PRO A 3 24.55 -11.73 21.39
CA PRO A 3 23.45 -11.67 22.35
C PRO A 3 22.48 -10.53 21.96
N PHE A 4 21.20 -10.72 22.27
CA PHE A 4 20.18 -9.71 21.93
C PHE A 4 20.47 -8.38 22.62
N HIS A 5 20.68 -8.44 23.95
CA HIS A 5 21.16 -7.33 24.74
C HIS A 5 22.70 -7.36 24.79
N PRO A 6 23.40 -6.22 24.59
CA PRO A 6 22.86 -4.87 24.42
C PRO A 6 22.56 -4.45 22.96
N TYR A 7 23.04 -5.22 21.98
CA TYR A 7 23.13 -4.77 20.58
C TYR A 7 21.79 -4.43 19.93
N PHE A 8 20.82 -5.34 19.96
CA PHE A 8 19.52 -5.11 19.35
C PHE A 8 18.65 -4.20 20.22
N SER A 9 18.81 -4.26 21.55
CA SER A 9 18.12 -3.32 22.45
C SER A 9 18.43 -1.86 22.13
N TYR A 10 19.70 -1.48 21.99
CA TYR A 10 20.06 -0.10 21.63
C TYR A 10 19.64 0.26 20.20
N LYS A 11 19.77 -0.68 19.25
CA LYS A 11 19.29 -0.48 17.87
C LYS A 11 17.79 -0.20 17.84
N ASP A 12 17.00 -0.96 18.58
CA ASP A 12 15.54 -0.84 18.62
C ASP A 12 15.13 0.48 19.29
N ILE A 13 15.81 0.89 20.37
CA ILE A 13 15.59 2.21 21.01
C ILE A 13 15.76 3.34 20.00
N VAL A 14 16.82 3.31 19.18
CA VAL A 14 17.00 4.31 18.11
C VAL A 14 15.84 4.28 17.11
N GLY A 15 15.38 3.10 16.71
CA GLY A 15 14.21 2.94 15.85
C GLY A 15 12.93 3.55 16.44
N PHE A 16 12.67 3.29 17.74
CA PHE A 16 11.53 3.88 18.44
C PHE A 16 11.62 5.40 18.56
N LEU A 17 12.82 5.95 18.81
CA LEU A 17 13.01 7.40 18.86
C LEU A 17 12.65 8.06 17.52
N VAL A 18 13.08 7.47 16.40
CA VAL A 18 12.74 7.97 15.05
C VAL A 18 11.23 7.86 14.79
N LEU A 19 10.60 6.73 15.15
CA LEU A 19 9.16 6.53 14.99
C LEU A 19 8.35 7.57 15.79
N ILE A 20 8.69 7.77 17.06
CA ILE A 20 8.01 8.72 17.94
C ILE A 20 8.20 10.14 17.40
N MET A 21 9.40 10.49 16.94
CA MET A 21 9.67 11.80 16.35
C MET A 21 8.80 12.07 15.12
N ILE A 22 8.66 11.11 14.20
CA ILE A 22 7.80 11.28 13.01
C ILE A 22 6.33 11.41 13.42
N LEU A 23 5.88 10.61 14.39
CA LEU A 23 4.51 10.66 14.89
C LEU A 23 4.19 11.99 15.60
N THR A 24 5.11 12.52 16.41
CA THR A 24 4.91 13.82 17.07
C THR A 24 4.89 14.96 16.07
N ILE A 25 5.76 14.93 15.05
CA ILE A 25 5.72 15.91 13.95
C ILE A 25 4.36 15.87 13.24
N LEU A 26 3.88 14.69 12.84
CA LEU A 26 2.59 14.55 12.16
C LEU A 26 1.44 15.05 13.04
N THR A 27 1.37 14.61 14.30
CA THR A 27 0.25 14.93 15.19
C THR A 27 0.22 16.38 15.66
N LEU A 28 1.38 17.01 15.86
CA LEU A 28 1.44 18.38 16.38
C LEU A 28 1.47 19.45 15.29
N LEU A 29 2.08 19.18 14.13
CA LEU A 29 2.18 20.16 13.06
C LEU A 29 1.08 20.01 12.00
N GLU A 30 0.78 18.79 11.57
CA GLU A 30 -0.11 18.53 10.42
C GLU A 30 -1.04 17.31 10.66
N PRO A 31 -1.93 17.37 11.67
CA PRO A 31 -2.71 16.20 12.12
C PRO A 31 -3.68 15.67 11.05
N TYR A 32 -4.04 16.49 10.06
CA TYR A 32 -5.01 16.17 9.02
C TYR A 32 -4.38 15.84 7.67
N MET A 33 -3.05 15.85 7.55
CA MET A 33 -2.35 15.61 6.27
C MET A 33 -2.67 14.25 5.64
N LEU A 34 -2.95 13.22 6.45
CA LEU A 34 -3.29 11.87 5.98
C LEU A 34 -4.80 11.58 5.99
N GLY A 35 -5.62 12.53 6.42
CA GLY A 35 -7.08 12.38 6.54
C GLY A 35 -7.83 12.97 5.35
N ASP A 36 -9.09 12.54 5.20
CA ASP A 36 -9.99 13.10 4.19
C ASP A 36 -10.86 14.22 4.79
N PRO A 37 -10.90 15.43 4.20
CA PRO A 37 -11.76 16.52 4.66
C PRO A 37 -13.25 16.16 4.73
N ASP A 38 -13.73 15.25 3.87
CA ASP A 38 -15.14 14.88 3.82
C ASP A 38 -15.61 14.20 5.13
N ASN A 39 -14.69 13.57 5.87
CA ASN A 39 -14.96 12.93 7.16
C ASN A 39 -15.27 13.91 8.30
N PHE A 40 -15.07 15.23 8.12
CA PHE A 40 -15.52 16.24 9.09
C PHE A 40 -17.00 16.59 8.94
N THR A 41 -17.65 16.19 7.85
CA THR A 41 -19.09 16.35 7.67
C THR A 41 -19.83 15.14 8.23
N PRO A 42 -20.95 15.33 8.97
CA PRO A 42 -21.76 14.21 9.43
C PRO A 42 -22.30 13.37 8.27
N ALA A 43 -22.29 12.05 8.43
CA ALA A 43 -22.73 11.12 7.39
C ALA A 43 -24.20 11.37 6.99
N ASN A 44 -24.44 11.49 5.68
CA ASN A 44 -25.76 11.60 5.09
C ASN A 44 -26.02 10.44 4.12
N PRO A 45 -26.92 9.49 4.43
CA PRO A 45 -27.19 8.34 3.56
C PRO A 45 -27.76 8.70 2.18
N LEU A 46 -28.29 9.92 2.00
CA LEU A 46 -28.93 10.36 0.76
C LEU A 46 -27.97 11.10 -0.19
N VAL A 47 -26.77 11.46 0.28
CA VAL A 47 -25.81 12.28 -0.49
C VAL A 47 -24.44 11.61 -0.48
N THR A 48 -23.95 11.29 -1.66
CA THR A 48 -22.59 10.80 -1.88
C THR A 48 -21.66 11.97 -2.22
N PRO A 49 -20.48 12.09 -1.57
CA PRO A 49 -19.45 13.03 -1.99
C PRO A 49 -19.03 12.83 -3.45
N VAL A 50 -18.45 13.87 -4.05
CA VAL A 50 -18.08 13.89 -5.48
C VAL A 50 -16.97 12.88 -5.80
N HIS A 51 -15.99 12.73 -4.90
CA HIS A 51 -14.90 11.77 -5.05
C HIS A 51 -14.78 10.94 -3.77
N ILE A 52 -15.41 9.76 -3.76
CA ILE A 52 -15.35 8.84 -2.62
C ILE A 52 -14.15 7.93 -2.79
N GLN A 53 -13.27 7.94 -1.78
CA GLN A 53 -12.09 7.10 -1.71
C GLN A 53 -11.91 6.57 -0.28
N PRO A 54 -11.28 5.39 -0.10
CA PRO A 54 -10.88 4.93 1.22
C PRO A 54 -9.61 5.65 1.69
N GLU A 55 -9.18 5.37 2.91
CA GLU A 55 -7.91 5.89 3.44
C GLU A 55 -6.72 5.43 2.59
N TRP A 56 -5.64 6.21 2.66
CA TRP A 56 -4.47 6.10 1.77
C TRP A 56 -3.86 4.70 1.68
N TYR A 57 -3.84 3.94 2.79
CA TYR A 57 -3.27 2.59 2.85
C TYR A 57 -4.11 1.52 2.15
N PHE A 58 -5.36 1.82 1.81
CA PHE A 58 -6.23 0.93 1.01
C PHE A 58 -6.31 1.31 -0.47
N LEU A 59 -5.73 2.44 -0.89
CA LEU A 59 -5.87 2.95 -2.25
C LEU A 59 -5.34 2.00 -3.32
N PHE A 60 -4.27 1.24 -3.05
CA PHE A 60 -3.75 0.27 -4.02
C PHE A 60 -4.77 -0.85 -4.32
N ALA A 61 -5.42 -1.39 -3.29
CA ALA A 61 -6.44 -2.43 -3.42
C ALA A 61 -7.72 -1.88 -4.05
N TYR A 62 -8.08 -0.64 -3.71
CA TYR A 62 -9.18 0.07 -4.33
C TYR A 62 -8.96 0.35 -5.82
N ALA A 63 -7.73 0.70 -6.23
CA ALA A 63 -7.37 0.81 -7.63
C ALA A 63 -7.56 -0.53 -8.36
N ILE A 64 -7.11 -1.64 -7.77
CA ILE A 64 -7.29 -2.99 -8.33
C ILE A 64 -8.76 -3.33 -8.54
N LEU A 65 -9.62 -3.03 -7.55
CA LEU A 65 -11.06 -3.24 -7.64
C LEU A 65 -11.69 -2.46 -8.81
N ARG A 66 -11.26 -1.21 -9.04
CA ARG A 66 -11.82 -0.33 -10.07
C ARG A 66 -11.32 -0.64 -11.49
N SER A 67 -10.12 -1.19 -11.64
CA SER A 67 -9.57 -1.50 -12.96
C SER A 67 -10.37 -2.58 -13.71
N ILE A 68 -11.03 -3.49 -12.98
CA ILE A 68 -11.77 -4.60 -13.58
C ILE A 68 -13.23 -4.18 -13.83
N PRO A 69 -13.71 -4.16 -15.09
CA PRO A 69 -15.07 -3.76 -15.45
C PRO A 69 -16.12 -4.86 -15.15
N ASN A 70 -15.98 -5.58 -14.04
CA ASN A 70 -16.92 -6.60 -13.58
C ASN A 70 -17.00 -6.57 -12.04
N LYS A 71 -18.22 -6.48 -11.49
CA LYS A 71 -18.44 -6.38 -10.04
C LYS A 71 -17.85 -7.56 -9.26
N LEU A 72 -18.10 -8.80 -9.71
CA LEU A 72 -17.62 -10.01 -9.04
C LEU A 72 -16.11 -10.20 -9.27
N GLY A 73 -15.63 -9.95 -10.50
CA GLY A 73 -14.21 -10.03 -10.85
C GLY A 73 -13.35 -9.05 -10.04
N GLY A 74 -13.80 -7.80 -9.89
CA GLY A 74 -13.11 -6.80 -9.08
C GLY A 74 -13.02 -7.19 -7.60
N VAL A 75 -14.10 -7.72 -7.01
CA VAL A 75 -14.09 -8.17 -5.61
C VAL A 75 -13.13 -9.35 -5.41
N ILE A 76 -13.13 -10.31 -6.33
CA ILE A 76 -12.19 -11.43 -6.30
C ILE A 76 -10.75 -10.93 -6.41
N ALA A 77 -10.46 -10.02 -7.34
CA ALA A 77 -9.12 -9.47 -7.52
C ALA A 77 -8.62 -8.68 -6.29
N LEU A 78 -9.49 -7.92 -5.64
CA LEU A 78 -9.17 -7.24 -4.39
C LEU A 78 -8.76 -8.25 -3.31
N VAL A 79 -9.54 -9.32 -3.12
CA VAL A 79 -9.20 -10.36 -2.13
C VAL A 79 -7.90 -11.07 -2.50
N LEU A 80 -7.71 -11.39 -3.78
CA LEU A 80 -6.49 -12.02 -4.28
C LEU A 80 -5.25 -11.13 -4.12
N SER A 81 -5.39 -9.80 -4.22
CA SER A 81 -4.25 -8.87 -4.04
C SER A 81 -3.58 -8.99 -2.67
N ILE A 82 -4.34 -9.40 -1.64
CA ILE A 82 -3.83 -9.64 -0.28
C ILE A 82 -3.51 -11.13 -0.12
N ALA A 83 -4.39 -12.02 -0.58
CA ALA A 83 -4.24 -13.46 -0.42
C ALA A 83 -3.02 -14.03 -1.17
N ILE A 84 -2.52 -13.36 -2.21
CA ILE A 84 -1.32 -13.78 -2.95
C ILE A 84 -0.09 -13.89 -2.05
N LEU A 85 -0.04 -13.14 -0.93
CA LEU A 85 1.03 -13.23 0.05
C LEU A 85 1.14 -14.62 0.70
N LEU A 86 0.03 -15.36 0.79
CA LEU A 86 0.01 -16.73 1.33
C LEU A 86 0.66 -17.76 0.40
N ILE A 87 0.73 -17.45 -0.91
CA ILE A 87 1.30 -18.34 -1.92
C ILE A 87 2.82 -18.14 -2.04
N LEU A 88 3.35 -16.98 -1.61
CA LEU A 88 4.77 -16.65 -1.67
C LEU A 88 5.73 -17.76 -1.20
N PRO A 89 5.56 -18.37 0.00
CA PRO A 89 6.49 -19.41 0.47
C PRO A 89 6.51 -20.67 -0.40
N PHE A 90 5.45 -20.92 -1.19
CA PHE A 90 5.36 -22.08 -2.09
C PHE A 90 5.89 -21.77 -3.50
N SER A 91 5.94 -20.50 -3.88
CA SER A 91 6.39 -20.05 -5.21
C SER A 91 7.91 -19.87 -5.34
N ASP A 92 8.63 -19.80 -4.21
CA ASP A 92 10.07 -19.54 -4.21
C ASP A 92 10.87 -20.77 -4.65
N ASN A 93 11.36 -20.74 -5.89
CA ASN A 93 12.22 -21.76 -6.48
C ASN A 93 13.71 -21.40 -6.39
N SER A 94 14.08 -20.37 -5.62
CA SER A 94 15.47 -19.95 -5.50
C SER A 94 16.33 -20.96 -4.73
N LYS A 95 17.59 -21.13 -5.15
CA LYS A 95 18.55 -22.04 -4.49
C LYS A 95 19.14 -21.43 -3.22
N PHE A 96 19.23 -20.10 -3.17
CA PHE A 96 19.70 -19.36 -2.01
C PHE A 96 18.54 -18.57 -1.41
N ARG A 97 18.44 -18.58 -0.08
CA ARG A 97 17.41 -17.81 0.62
C ARG A 97 17.68 -16.30 0.48
N GLY A 98 16.71 -15.58 -0.06
CA GLY A 98 16.73 -14.12 -0.21
C GLY A 98 17.20 -13.64 -1.58
N ILE A 99 17.04 -12.34 -1.83
CA ILE A 99 17.27 -11.74 -3.16
C ILE A 99 18.68 -11.17 -3.37
N GLN A 100 19.55 -11.18 -2.35
CA GLN A 100 20.85 -10.50 -2.37
C GLN A 100 21.76 -10.94 -3.54
N PHE A 101 21.67 -12.21 -3.95
CA PHE A 101 22.51 -12.77 -5.02
C PHE A 101 21.75 -12.96 -6.34
N TYR A 102 20.54 -12.42 -6.46
CA TYR A 102 19.69 -12.53 -7.66
C TYR A 102 19.37 -11.14 -8.22
N PRO A 103 20.23 -10.56 -9.08
CA PRO A 103 20.04 -9.20 -9.60
C PRO A 103 18.71 -9.00 -10.32
N ILE A 104 18.26 -10.00 -11.10
CA ILE A 104 16.97 -9.96 -11.80
C ILE A 104 15.82 -9.89 -10.80
N ASN A 105 15.86 -10.71 -9.73
CA ASN A 105 14.81 -10.71 -8.71
C ASN A 105 14.81 -9.42 -7.88
N GLN A 106 15.96 -8.79 -7.66
CA GLN A 106 16.02 -7.46 -7.05
C GLN A 106 15.32 -6.42 -7.91
N PHE A 107 15.61 -6.42 -9.22
CA PHE A 107 14.93 -5.51 -10.16
C PHE A 107 13.42 -5.73 -10.17
N LEU A 108 12.97 -7.00 -10.23
CA LEU A 108 11.55 -7.33 -10.18
C LEU A 108 10.90 -6.89 -8.86
N PHE A 109 11.56 -7.08 -7.72
CA PHE A 109 11.07 -6.62 -6.41
C PHE A 109 10.90 -5.09 -6.37
N TRP A 110 11.89 -4.34 -6.87
CA TRP A 110 11.78 -2.88 -6.94
C TRP A 110 10.71 -2.42 -7.93
N SER A 111 10.54 -3.11 -9.06
CA SER A 111 9.44 -2.83 -9.99
C SER A 111 8.07 -3.06 -9.36
N LEU A 112 7.91 -4.13 -8.56
CA LEU A 112 6.68 -4.39 -7.82
C LEU A 112 6.37 -3.25 -6.83
N LEU A 113 7.38 -2.80 -6.09
CA LEU A 113 7.22 -1.69 -5.15
C LEU A 113 6.77 -0.41 -5.88
N VAL A 114 7.36 -0.11 -7.03
CA VAL A 114 6.95 1.04 -7.87
C VAL A 114 5.51 0.87 -8.35
N VAL A 115 5.09 -0.33 -8.79
CA VAL A 115 3.72 -0.60 -9.22
C VAL A 115 2.72 -0.38 -8.07
N VAL A 116 3.02 -0.82 -6.85
CA VAL A 116 2.14 -0.60 -5.68
C VAL A 116 2.00 0.90 -5.36
N ILE A 117 3.09 1.66 -5.46
CA ILE A 117 3.05 3.13 -5.29
C ILE A 117 2.20 3.78 -6.39
N LEU A 118 2.37 3.36 -7.65
CA LEU A 118 1.58 3.89 -8.77
C LEU A 118 0.09 3.53 -8.63
N LEU A 119 -0.24 2.31 -8.18
CA LEU A 119 -1.62 1.92 -7.87
C LEU A 119 -2.22 2.76 -6.75
N THR A 120 -1.43 3.06 -5.71
CA THR A 120 -1.86 3.97 -4.62
C THR A 120 -2.20 5.36 -5.17
N TRP A 121 -1.36 5.88 -6.08
CA TRP A 121 -1.61 7.16 -6.74
C TRP A 121 -2.86 7.13 -7.64
N ILE A 122 -3.04 6.08 -8.44
CA ILE A 122 -4.24 5.90 -9.29
C ILE A 122 -5.50 5.75 -8.44
N GLY A 123 -5.43 5.09 -7.28
CA GLY A 123 -6.53 4.96 -6.34
C GLY A 123 -7.10 6.31 -5.89
N ALA A 124 -6.25 7.33 -5.72
CA ALA A 124 -6.65 8.68 -5.35
C ALA A 124 -7.18 9.53 -6.52
N ARG A 125 -7.07 9.06 -7.77
CA ARG A 125 -7.53 9.80 -8.96
C ARG A 125 -8.98 9.47 -9.32
N PRO A 126 -9.69 10.40 -9.97
CA PRO A 126 -11.03 10.14 -10.48
C PRO A 126 -11.00 9.08 -11.60
N VAL A 127 -12.15 8.46 -11.85
CA VAL A 127 -12.31 7.42 -12.88
C VAL A 127 -12.52 8.09 -14.24
N GLU A 128 -11.43 8.61 -14.80
CA GLU A 128 -11.39 9.33 -16.07
C GLU A 128 -10.20 8.86 -16.91
N ASP A 129 -10.27 9.03 -18.22
CA ASP A 129 -9.10 8.82 -19.08
C ASP A 129 -8.03 9.90 -18.80
N PRO A 130 -6.74 9.55 -18.71
CA PRO A 130 -6.10 8.26 -19.02
C PRO A 130 -5.94 7.30 -17.81
N TYR A 131 -6.46 7.64 -16.63
CA TYR A 131 -6.21 6.90 -15.39
C TYR A 131 -6.80 5.49 -15.40
N ILE A 132 -7.91 5.28 -16.11
CA ILE A 132 -8.53 3.96 -16.26
C ILE A 132 -7.56 2.99 -16.95
N LEU A 133 -7.00 3.40 -18.09
CA LEU A 133 -6.05 2.57 -18.86
C LEU A 133 -4.78 2.30 -18.05
N VAL A 134 -4.24 3.31 -17.37
CA VAL A 134 -3.05 3.14 -16.53
C VAL A 134 -3.34 2.18 -15.37
N GLY A 135 -4.49 2.31 -14.71
CA GLY A 135 -4.92 1.40 -13.66
C GLY A 135 -5.02 -0.05 -14.13
N GLN A 136 -5.54 -0.27 -15.34
CA GLN A 136 -5.67 -1.59 -15.96
C GLN A 136 -4.33 -2.23 -16.34
N ILE A 137 -3.36 -1.43 -16.77
CA ILE A 137 -2.01 -1.91 -17.11
C ILE A 137 -1.22 -2.29 -15.86
N LEU A 138 -1.45 -1.57 -14.75
CA LEU A 138 -0.73 -1.78 -13.49
C LEU A 138 -1.30 -2.93 -12.65
N THR A 139 -2.57 -3.29 -12.83
CA THR A 139 -3.24 -4.44 -12.20
C THR A 139 -2.89 -5.76 -12.85
#